data_AF-A0A0R3XBL0-F1
#
_entry.id   AF-A0A0R3XBL0-F1
#
_cell.length_a   1.000
_cell.length_b   1.000
_cell.length_c   1.000
_cell.angle_alpha   90.00
_cell.angle_beta   90.00
_cell.angle_gamma   90.00
#
_symmetry.space_group_name_H-M   'P 1'
#
loop_
_entity.id
_entity.type
_entity.pdbx_description
1 polymer ?
#
loop_
_entity_poly.entity_id
_entity_poly.type
_entity_poly.pdbx_seq_one_letter_code
_entity_poly.pdbx_strand_id
1 'polypeptide(L)'
;MTKGIILPKNAPLPGEEVIYDRDNNTKKVITYESDDDGAIYKETREYTIQKIQVPTAVAKRKGWKKFGDAAGDPPGPNPANTYPGEVVNIQYLGNKLFTWEDLP
;
A
#
# COMPACT_ATOMS: atom_id res chain seq x y z
N MET A 1 22.25 5.05 -9.50
CA MET A 1 23.18 4.07 -8.91
C MET A 1 22.82 3.91 -7.43
N THR A 2 21.93 2.98 -7.10
CA THR A 2 21.60 2.65 -5.71
C THR A 2 22.75 1.81 -5.15
N LYS A 3 23.55 2.37 -4.24
CA LYS A 3 24.48 1.58 -3.44
C LYS A 3 23.66 0.60 -2.60
N GLY A 4 23.65 -0.67 -2.99
CA GLY A 4 23.15 -1.75 -2.15
C GLY A 4 24.00 -1.77 -0.89
N ILE A 5 23.40 -1.42 0.24
CA ILE A 5 24.02 -1.61 1.55
C ILE A 5 23.96 -3.11 1.81
N ILE A 6 25.09 -3.80 1.64
CA ILE A 6 25.24 -5.19 2.08
C ILE A 6 25.45 -5.12 3.59
N LEU A 7 24.40 -5.41 4.36
CA LEU A 7 24.51 -5.55 5.81
C LEU A 7 25.22 -6.88 6.15
N PRO A 8 26.11 -6.91 7.13
CA PRO A 8 26.85 -8.13 7.49
C PRO A 8 25.92 -9.22 8.04
N LYS A 9 26.26 -10.47 7.78
CA LYS A 9 25.53 -11.66 8.24
C LYS A 9 25.39 -11.63 9.77
N ASN A 10 24.15 -11.81 10.26
CA ASN A 10 23.81 -11.88 11.70
C ASN A 10 23.94 -10.58 12.51
N ALA A 11 23.90 -9.40 11.85
CA ALA A 11 23.83 -8.12 12.54
C ALA A 11 22.40 -7.79 12.99
N PRO A 12 22.22 -7.03 14.10
CA PRO A 12 20.90 -6.54 14.48
C PRO A 12 20.29 -5.73 13.34
N LEU A 13 19.08 -6.12 12.91
CA LEU A 13 18.38 -5.44 11.82
C LEU A 13 18.13 -3.97 12.20
N PRO A 14 18.30 -3.03 11.25
CA PRO A 14 17.92 -1.64 11.49
C PRO A 14 16.43 -1.54 11.83
N GLY A 15 16.07 -0.61 12.72
CA GLY A 15 14.67 -0.30 12.99
C GLY A 15 13.96 0.23 11.73
N GLU A 16 12.63 0.12 11.71
CA GLU A 16 11.79 0.67 10.64
C GLU A 16 12.04 2.16 10.47
N GLU A 17 12.32 2.59 9.24
CA GLU A 17 12.49 4.00 8.88
C GLU A 17 11.28 4.47 8.08
N VAL A 18 10.64 5.54 8.54
CA VAL A 18 9.50 6.17 7.86
C VAL A 18 9.88 7.57 7.41
N ILE A 19 9.98 7.76 6.10
CA ILE A 19 10.32 9.03 5.45
C ILE A 19 9.04 9.65 4.89
N TYR A 20 8.75 10.89 5.27
CA TYR A 20 7.64 11.67 4.72
C TYR A 20 8.20 12.77 3.80
N ASP A 21 7.90 12.68 2.52
CA ASP A 21 8.18 13.73 1.54
C ASP A 21 6.91 14.56 1.33
N ARG A 22 6.92 15.78 1.88
CA ARG A 22 5.78 16.70 1.79
C ARG A 22 5.68 17.38 0.42
N ASP A 23 6.79 17.52 -0.30
CA ASP A 23 6.81 18.21 -1.59
C ASP A 23 6.20 17.31 -2.67
N ASN A 24 6.52 16.03 -2.63
CA ASN A 24 5.98 15.02 -3.55
C ASN A 24 4.72 14.32 -3.03
N ASN A 25 4.24 14.66 -1.82
CA ASN A 25 3.14 13.97 -1.14
C ASN A 25 3.34 12.45 -1.08
N THR A 26 4.55 11.98 -0.79
CA THR A 26 4.85 10.54 -0.67
C THR A 26 5.27 10.17 0.75
N LYS A 27 4.86 8.97 1.17
CA LYS A 27 5.34 8.31 2.39
C LYS A 27 6.12 7.08 1.97
N LYS A 28 7.36 6.95 2.44
CA LYS A 28 8.21 5.79 2.20
C LYS A 28 8.49 5.09 3.52
N VAL A 29 8.21 3.79 3.57
CA VAL A 29 8.50 2.92 4.71
C VAL A 29 9.59 1.95 4.27
N ILE A 30 10.71 1.95 4.98
CA ILE A 30 11.86 1.09 4.73
C ILE A 30 11.97 0.10 5.88
N THR A 31 11.88 -1.18 5.55
CA THR A 31 11.99 -2.31 6.48
C THR A 31 13.12 -3.23 6.02
N TYR A 32 13.74 -3.91 6.97
CA TYR A 32 14.80 -4.89 6.71
C TYR A 32 14.37 -6.24 7.29
N GLU A 33 14.53 -7.30 6.50
CA GLU A 33 14.20 -8.66 6.90
C GLU A 33 15.39 -9.58 6.61
N SER A 34 15.60 -10.58 7.47
CA SER A 34 16.62 -11.61 7.27
C SER A 34 15.97 -12.97 7.05
N ASP A 35 16.44 -13.71 6.05
CA ASP A 35 16.03 -15.10 5.80
C ASP A 35 16.86 -16.09 6.64
N ASP A 36 16.43 -17.35 6.71
CA ASP A 36 17.05 -18.44 7.48
C ASP A 36 18.51 -18.70 7.05
N ASP A 37 18.84 -18.41 5.78
CA ASP A 37 20.20 -18.50 5.23
C ASP A 37 21.10 -17.31 5.59
N GLY A 38 20.58 -16.33 6.34
CA GLY A 38 21.25 -15.11 6.80
C GLY A 38 21.44 -14.04 5.72
N ALA A 39 20.69 -14.12 4.62
CA ALA A 39 20.59 -13.06 3.63
C ALA A 39 19.65 -11.95 4.14
N ILE A 40 20.03 -10.68 3.94
CA ILE A 40 19.24 -9.52 4.39
C ILE A 40 18.63 -8.81 3.19
N TYR A 41 17.32 -8.57 3.25
CA TYR A 41 16.54 -7.89 2.23
C TYR A 41 16.10 -6.52 2.73
N LYS A 42 16.16 -5.53 1.83
CA LYS A 42 15.56 -4.22 2.06
C LYS A 42 14.21 -4.18 1.35
N GLU A 43 13.14 -4.06 2.12
CA GLU A 43 11.81 -3.79 1.59
C GLU A 43 11.57 -2.27 1.64
N THR A 44 11.02 -1.72 0.56
CA THR A 44 10.69 -0.29 0.49
C THR A 44 9.28 -0.15 -0.05
N ARG A 45 8.36 0.28 0.82
CA ARG A 45 6.96 0.52 0.47
C ARG A 45 6.76 2.02 0.28
N GLU A 46 6.27 2.41 -0.89
CA GLU A 46 6.01 3.82 -1.23
C GLU A 46 4.51 4.05 -1.39
N TYR A 47 4.00 5.07 -0.69
CA TYR A 47 2.60 5.47 -0.70
C TYR A 47 2.51 6.89 -1.26
N THR A 48 1.71 7.10 -2.30
CA THR A 48 1.41 8.43 -2.84
C THR A 48 0.10 8.96 -2.25
N ILE A 49 0.14 10.11 -1.59
CA ILE A 49 -1.02 10.77 -1.03
C ILE A 49 -1.67 11.63 -2.11
N GLN A 50 -2.79 11.16 -2.65
CA GLN A 50 -3.56 11.92 -3.63
C GLN A 50 -4.82 12.52 -3.00
N LYS A 51 -5.09 13.80 -3.27
CA LYS A 51 -6.35 14.45 -2.91
C LYS A 51 -7.32 14.31 -4.09
N ILE A 52 -8.41 13.59 -3.88
CA ILE A 52 -9.44 13.36 -4.89
C ILE A 52 -10.73 14.01 -4.41
N GLN A 53 -11.42 14.74 -5.31
CA GLN A 53 -12.75 15.29 -5.04
C GLN A 53 -13.78 14.16 -5.08
N VAL A 54 -14.61 14.08 -4.04
CA VAL A 54 -15.64 13.03 -3.91
C VAL A 54 -16.97 13.63 -3.50
N PRO A 55 -18.10 12.94 -3.75
CA PRO A 55 -19.41 13.39 -3.27
C PRO A 55 -19.43 13.55 -1.75
N THR A 56 -20.26 14.46 -1.25
CA THR A 56 -20.33 14.83 0.18
C THR A 56 -20.57 13.63 1.10
N ALA A 57 -21.43 12.69 0.71
CA ALA A 57 -21.68 11.48 1.49
C ALA A 57 -20.43 10.58 1.63
N VAL A 58 -19.62 10.49 0.57
CA VAL A 58 -18.38 9.72 0.58
C VAL A 58 -17.33 10.41 1.43
N ALA A 59 -17.21 11.74 1.31
CA ALA A 59 -16.29 12.53 2.14
C ALA A 59 -16.57 12.34 3.63
N LYS A 60 -17.85 12.40 4.04
CA LYS A 60 -18.26 12.15 5.43
C LYS A 60 -17.85 10.77 5.93
N ARG A 61 -18.08 9.72 5.13
CA ARG A 61 -17.71 8.33 5.49
C ARG A 61 -16.19 8.12 5.58
N LYS A 62 -15.42 8.71 4.66
CA LYS A 62 -13.95 8.63 4.69
C LYS A 62 -13.34 9.31 5.92
N GLY A 63 -14.06 10.24 6.55
CA GLY A 63 -13.63 10.92 7.77
C GLY A 63 -14.07 10.25 9.07
N TRP A 64 -14.73 9.09 9.03
CA TRP A 64 -15.13 8.38 10.25
C TRP A 64 -13.90 7.90 11.03
N LYS A 65 -13.96 8.04 12.37
CA LYS A 65 -12.93 7.51 13.25
C LYS A 65 -12.94 5.99 13.18
N LYS A 66 -11.74 5.39 13.15
CA LYS A 66 -11.57 3.95 13.31
C LYS A 66 -12.03 3.52 14.71
N PHE A 67 -12.44 2.27 14.86
CA PHE A 67 -12.96 1.69 16.10
C PHE A 67 -12.48 0.24 16.26
N GLY A 68 -12.71 -0.36 17.44
CA GLY A 68 -12.24 -1.71 17.75
C GLY A 68 -10.71 -1.80 17.73
N ASP A 69 -10.18 -2.88 17.18
CA ASP A 69 -8.74 -3.14 17.12
C ASP A 69 -7.97 -2.12 16.28
N ALA A 70 -8.66 -1.40 15.38
CA ALA A 70 -8.06 -0.37 14.52
C ALA A 70 -8.17 1.05 15.11
N ALA A 71 -8.68 1.22 16.34
CA ALA A 71 -8.91 2.54 16.94
C ALA A 71 -7.64 3.39 17.08
N GLY A 72 -6.48 2.75 17.27
CA GLY A 72 -5.17 3.41 17.38
C GLY A 72 -4.45 3.63 16.06
N ASP A 73 -4.99 3.12 14.94
CA ASP A 73 -4.26 3.14 13.67
C ASP A 73 -4.20 4.54 13.05
N PRO A 74 -3.06 4.94 12.47
CA PRO A 74 -2.96 6.19 11.73
C PRO A 74 -3.86 6.21 10.48
N PRO A 75 -4.15 7.40 9.92
CA PRO A 75 -4.82 7.52 8.62
C PRO A 75 -4.01 6.84 7.50
N GLY A 76 -4.72 6.12 6.63
CA GLY A 76 -4.10 5.37 5.53
C GLY A 76 -4.10 3.85 5.76
N PRO A 77 -3.50 3.11 4.83
CA PRO A 77 -3.43 1.65 4.86
C PRO A 77 -2.58 1.18 6.05
N ASN A 78 -3.04 0.14 6.74
CA ASN A 78 -2.26 -0.51 7.79
C ASN A 78 -1.51 -1.70 7.15
N PRO A 79 -0.17 -1.78 7.28
CA PRO A 79 0.60 -2.88 6.68
C PRO A 79 0.22 -4.27 7.21
N ALA A 80 -0.42 -4.37 8.38
CA ALA A 80 -0.89 -5.64 8.92
C ALA A 80 -2.08 -6.25 8.13
N ASN A 81 -2.80 -5.44 7.34
CA ASN A 81 -4.02 -5.88 6.66
C ASN A 81 -4.18 -5.36 5.22
N THR A 82 -3.24 -4.55 4.73
CA THR A 82 -3.30 -3.98 3.39
C THR A 82 -2.08 -4.42 2.58
N TYR A 83 -2.33 -5.22 1.55
CA TYR A 83 -1.33 -5.67 0.59
C TYR A 83 -1.49 -4.92 -0.75
N PRO A 84 -0.40 -4.78 -1.54
CA PRO A 84 -0.50 -4.30 -2.92
C PRO A 84 -1.50 -5.14 -3.71
N GLY A 85 -2.33 -4.49 -4.53
CA GLY A 85 -3.27 -5.21 -5.38
C GLY A 85 -2.54 -6.05 -6.43
N GLU A 86 -2.95 -7.31 -6.57
CA GLU A 86 -2.45 -8.21 -7.60
C GLU A 86 -3.13 -7.92 -8.94
N VAL A 87 -2.36 -7.98 -10.03
CA VAL A 87 -2.90 -7.81 -11.39
C VAL A 87 -3.49 -9.14 -11.84
N VAL A 88 -4.82 -9.20 -11.93
CA VAL A 88 -5.54 -10.37 -12.43
C VAL A 88 -6.06 -10.07 -13.83
N ASN A 89 -5.74 -10.95 -14.78
CA ASN A 89 -6.25 -10.86 -16.15
C ASN A 89 -7.60 -11.56 -16.25
N ILE A 90 -8.65 -10.78 -16.53
CA ILE A 90 -10.01 -11.30 -16.72
C ILE A 90 -10.24 -11.50 -18.22
N GLN A 91 -10.47 -12.75 -18.64
CA GLN A 91 -10.89 -13.07 -20.00
C GLN A 91 -12.41 -13.19 -20.06
N TYR A 92 -13.06 -12.30 -20.81
CA TYR A 92 -14.49 -12.39 -21.09
C TYR A 92 -14.72 -13.38 -22.24
N LEU A 93 -15.50 -14.44 -22.00
CA LEU A 93 -15.78 -15.52 -22.97
C LEU A 93 -17.10 -15.32 -23.74
N GLY A 94 -17.71 -14.13 -23.69
CA GLY A 94 -19.02 -13.83 -24.28
C GLY A 94 -18.94 -12.91 -25.49
N ASN A 95 -19.54 -13.33 -26.60
CA ASN A 95 -19.54 -12.60 -27.88
C ASN A 95 -20.60 -11.47 -27.96
N LYS A 96 -21.26 -11.13 -26.85
CA LYS A 96 -22.27 -10.07 -26.82
C LYS A 96 -21.98 -9.13 -25.66
N LEU A 97 -21.50 -7.93 -25.99
CA LEU A 97 -21.54 -6.81 -25.07
C LEU A 97 -23.02 -6.50 -24.82
N PHE A 98 -23.44 -6.49 -23.56
CA PHE A 98 -24.77 -6.03 -23.17
C PHE A 98 -24.91 -4.58 -23.62
N THR A 99 -25.66 -4.33 -24.70
CA THR A 99 -25.95 -2.98 -25.18
C THR A 99 -27.25 -2.50 -24.55
N TRP A 100 -27.38 -1.18 -24.40
CA TRP A 100 -28.55 -0.52 -23.81
C TRP A 100 -29.84 -0.74 -24.61
N GLU A 101 -29.72 -1.31 -25.81
CA GLU A 101 -30.82 -1.67 -26.72
C GLU A 101 -31.53 -2.97 -26.32
N ASP A 102 -30.95 -3.78 -25.41
CA ASP A 102 -31.51 -5.04 -24.91
C ASP A 102 -32.43 -4.87 -23.66
N LEU A 103 -32.70 -3.63 -23.22
CA LEU A 103 -33.62 -3.35 -22.09
C LEU A 103 -35.07 -3.18 -22.57
N PRO A 104 -36.08 -3.72 -21.84
CA PRO A 104 -37.49 -3.61 -22.21
C PRO A 104 -38.04 -2.18 -22.12
#